data_AF-A0A1I3FML6-F1
#
_entry.id   AF-A0A1I3FML6-F1
#
_cell.length_a   1.000
_cell.length_b   1.000
_cell.length_c   1.000
_cell.angle_alpha   90.00
_cell.angle_beta   90.00
_cell.angle_gamma   90.00
#
_symmetry.space_group_name_H-M   'P 1'
#
loop_
_entity.id
_entity.type
_entity.pdbx_description
1 polymer ?
#
loop_
_entity_poly.entity_id
_entity_poly.type
_entity_poly.pdbx_seq_one_letter_code
_entity_poly.pdbx_strand_id
1 'polypeptide(L)'
;MGAQGARPRRSWAERAGWVEHPQLVVITGAAMVIGQLVFRAWALYPSWFYLDDYGLLLEAQDQSPTLGYAMTPWNGHLMPGGRWIASLVSASGTLNWELAATITLLIQLLASIACLWMLVTLFGNRWAVLAPFALYLTTAMTVPATMWWTACLSQLAIQLGFFLAVGCWVRYLRDDGARWLLAAYGAVALGLLFDVKALLILPVLVFVALAYFAEGSAWARIKHVVVRRRLAAVVGLPPVLAYVAYYVHAVDEPFVSPSLALVGELTDTMVGTAFASALAGGPWSWSPLAPPNSFADPPGWTVHVAWVLVSLTVLHGLLRRERTGRAWGLLVGYLAVLVALLAVSRAPVYGDVIGLEYRYLTDAACVVALCLGLAFLDLRGAQQPSRPRPEPLLRAPLPPWVTVGLVAVVSVSGLISSARHVHIWHTENVSDAYVHRLQAELRTYGAVDLADQAVPEDVVPAEFTPDNQVRRIVELVSDRASFPESSPALAVVAPDGSVRKALIDTGVTSRPGPESGCGWRVDEDGLRVPLTGRAFPWQWWIRIGYLSSTDSPVVVSAGDTVLETQVQAGLNSLFARVDGSFDAIRLTGLDAGATLCVDIIEVGQPEPGGTLE
;
A
#
# COMPACT_ATOMS: atom_id res chain seq x y z
N MET A 1 39.53 71.75 4.31
CA MET A 1 39.94 70.33 4.32
C MET A 1 38.71 69.49 4.67
N GLY A 2 38.02 68.96 3.65
CA GLY A 2 36.78 68.21 3.80
C GLY A 2 37.05 66.72 3.97
N ALA A 3 36.47 66.13 5.02
CA ALA A 3 36.54 64.71 5.31
C ALA A 3 35.77 63.90 4.25
N GLN A 4 36.47 63.06 3.49
CA GLN A 4 35.86 62.10 2.58
C GLN A 4 35.25 60.95 3.38
N GLY A 5 33.92 60.89 3.41
CA GLY A 5 33.16 59.77 3.95
C GLY A 5 33.37 58.50 3.12
N ALA A 6 33.86 57.44 3.76
CA ALA A 6 33.91 56.11 3.18
C ALA A 6 32.49 55.60 2.89
N ARG A 7 32.19 55.33 1.61
CA ARG A 7 30.93 54.71 1.20
C ARG A 7 30.83 53.29 1.78
N PRO A 8 29.68 52.89 2.35
CA PRO A 8 29.49 51.53 2.83
C PRO A 8 29.64 50.55 1.66
N ARG A 9 30.49 49.53 1.82
CA ARG A 9 30.64 48.44 0.86
C ARG A 9 29.33 47.64 0.83
N ARG A 10 28.54 47.84 -0.23
CA ARG A 10 27.38 47.00 -0.57
C ARG A 10 27.73 45.52 -0.48
N SER A 11 26.86 44.74 0.16
CA SER A 11 27.02 43.29 0.31
C SER A 11 27.06 42.62 -1.06
N TRP A 12 27.73 41.47 -1.17
CA TRP A 12 27.78 40.70 -2.42
C TRP A 12 26.38 40.32 -2.94
N ALA A 13 25.38 40.22 -2.07
CA ALA A 13 23.99 39.93 -2.43
C ALA A 13 23.35 41.01 -3.31
N GLU A 14 23.73 42.28 -3.16
CA GLU A 14 23.26 43.38 -4.02
C GLU A 14 23.99 43.45 -5.36
N ARG A 15 25.19 42.85 -5.46
CA ARG A 15 26.01 42.85 -6.69
C ARG A 15 25.72 41.68 -7.62
N ALA A 16 25.07 40.62 -7.12
CA ALA A 16 24.77 39.44 -7.92
C ALA A 16 23.57 39.57 -8.87
N GLY A 17 22.81 40.68 -8.85
CA GLY A 17 21.83 40.96 -9.92
C GLY A 17 20.71 39.94 -10.12
N TRP A 18 20.42 39.07 -9.15
CA TRP A 18 19.20 38.26 -9.15
C TRP A 18 18.04 39.13 -8.66
N VAL A 19 17.62 40.08 -9.50
CA VAL A 19 16.33 40.75 -9.31
C VAL A 19 15.26 39.66 -9.38
N GLU A 20 14.63 39.41 -8.24
CA GLU A 20 13.70 38.34 -7.97
C GLU A 20 12.51 38.44 -8.92
N HIS A 21 12.36 37.47 -9.83
CA HIS A 21 11.07 37.19 -10.46
C HIS A 21 10.38 36.12 -9.62
N PRO A 22 9.65 36.47 -8.54
CA PRO A 22 8.99 35.49 -7.68
C PRO A 22 8.04 34.58 -8.45
N GLN A 23 7.49 35.07 -9.55
CA GLN A 23 6.65 34.32 -10.47
C GLN A 23 7.42 33.17 -11.16
N LEU A 24 8.69 33.37 -11.54
CA LEU A 24 9.49 32.33 -12.20
C LEU A 24 9.77 31.13 -11.28
N VAL A 25 9.93 31.35 -9.98
CA VAL A 25 10.12 30.25 -9.01
C VAL A 25 8.88 29.36 -8.97
N VAL A 26 7.69 29.95 -8.90
CA VAL A 26 6.42 29.20 -8.88
C VAL A 26 6.17 28.53 -10.23
N ILE A 27 6.44 29.21 -11.35
CA ILE A 27 6.31 28.62 -12.70
C ILE A 27 7.25 27.42 -12.86
N THR A 28 8.50 27.54 -12.42
CA THR A 28 9.47 26.43 -12.48
C THR A 28 9.01 25.28 -11.58
N GLY A 29 8.53 25.57 -10.38
CA GLY A 29 7.93 24.58 -9.49
C GLY A 29 6.74 23.86 -10.15
N ALA A 30 5.84 24.61 -10.80
CA ALA A 30 4.72 24.02 -11.53
C ALA A 30 5.17 23.13 -12.70
N ALA A 31 6.20 23.54 -13.45
CA ALA A 31 6.79 22.72 -14.50
C ALA A 31 7.40 21.41 -13.95
N MET A 32 8.04 21.47 -12.78
CA MET A 32 8.54 20.26 -12.10
C MET A 32 7.40 19.33 -11.65
N VAL A 33 6.26 19.88 -11.20
CA VAL A 33 5.05 19.08 -10.90
C VAL A 33 4.55 18.38 -12.15
N ILE A 34 4.45 19.10 -13.28
CA ILE A 34 4.01 18.50 -14.55
C ILE A 34 4.95 17.38 -14.97
N GLY A 35 6.27 17.59 -14.92
CA GLY A 35 7.25 16.56 -15.24
C GLY A 35 7.14 15.33 -14.32
N GLN A 36 6.93 15.56 -13.02
CA GLN A 36 6.71 14.48 -12.06
C GLN A 36 5.42 13.71 -12.34
N LEU A 37 4.32 14.40 -12.67
CA LEU A 37 3.06 13.75 -13.02
C LEU A 37 3.16 12.93 -14.29
N VAL A 38 3.88 13.40 -15.31
CA VAL A 38 4.12 12.61 -16.53
C VAL A 38 4.86 11.31 -16.18
N PHE A 39 5.89 11.40 -15.33
CA PHE A 39 6.60 10.21 -14.85
C PHE A 39 5.70 9.26 -14.06
N ARG A 40 4.86 9.78 -13.15
CA ARG A 40 3.92 8.96 -12.36
C ARG A 40 2.80 8.37 -13.22
N ALA A 41 2.35 9.08 -14.25
CA ALA A 41 1.36 8.57 -15.19
C ALA A 41 1.93 7.41 -16.00
N TRP A 42 3.17 7.54 -16.50
CA TRP A 42 3.88 6.44 -17.15
C TRP A 42 4.03 5.22 -16.24
N ALA A 43 4.23 5.42 -14.94
CA ALA A 43 4.29 4.32 -13.98
C ALA A 43 2.93 3.67 -13.73
N LEU A 44 1.88 4.46 -13.50
CA LEU A 44 0.58 3.97 -13.03
C LEU A 44 -0.30 3.38 -14.13
N TYR A 45 -0.44 4.02 -15.28
CA TYR A 45 -1.42 3.57 -16.28
C TYR A 45 -1.16 2.15 -16.84
N PRO A 46 0.09 1.70 -17.06
CA PRO A 46 0.38 0.33 -17.48
C PRO A 46 0.43 -0.69 -16.33
N SER A 47 0.11 -0.28 -15.10
CA SER A 47 0.13 -1.16 -13.93
C SER A 47 -1.24 -1.76 -13.66
N TRP A 48 -1.37 -2.49 -12.56
CA TRP A 48 -2.60 -3.18 -12.19
C TRP A 48 -2.74 -3.32 -10.66
N PHE A 49 -3.96 -3.68 -10.22
CA PHE A 49 -4.29 -4.02 -8.84
C PHE A 49 -3.45 -5.19 -8.31
N TYR A 50 -3.28 -5.23 -6.99
CA TYR A 50 -2.43 -6.19 -6.29
C TYR A 50 -2.95 -6.49 -4.88
N LEU A 51 -2.80 -7.74 -4.42
CA LEU A 51 -3.03 -8.14 -3.03
C LEU A 51 -4.42 -7.71 -2.48
N ASP A 52 -4.41 -6.90 -1.43
CA ASP A 52 -5.55 -6.45 -0.66
C ASP A 52 -6.40 -5.41 -1.39
N ASP A 53 -5.97 -4.97 -2.58
CA ASP A 53 -6.80 -4.20 -3.50
C ASP A 53 -8.08 -4.97 -3.86
N TYR A 54 -7.99 -6.29 -4.09
CA TYR A 54 -9.15 -7.12 -4.44
C TYR A 54 -10.14 -7.24 -3.30
N GLY A 55 -9.66 -7.55 -2.10
CA GLY A 55 -10.51 -7.63 -0.91
C GLY A 55 -11.22 -6.30 -0.63
N LEU A 56 -10.52 -5.18 -0.78
CA LEU A 56 -11.09 -3.85 -0.57
C LEU A 56 -12.18 -3.54 -1.59
N LEU A 57 -11.97 -3.88 -2.86
CA LEU A 57 -12.96 -3.70 -3.93
C LEU A 57 -14.17 -4.62 -3.76
N LEU A 58 -13.96 -5.85 -3.30
CA LEU A 58 -15.03 -6.81 -3.08
C LEU A 58 -15.92 -6.38 -1.93
N GLU A 59 -15.34 -5.97 -0.80
CA GLU A 59 -16.15 -5.45 0.31
C GLU A 59 -16.90 -4.17 -0.09
N ALA A 60 -16.30 -3.34 -0.96
CA ALA A 60 -16.96 -2.17 -1.53
C ALA A 60 -18.11 -2.51 -2.51
N GLN A 61 -18.07 -3.69 -3.16
CA GLN A 61 -19.14 -4.20 -4.01
C GLN A 61 -20.31 -4.75 -3.18
N ASP A 62 -20.00 -5.46 -2.10
CA ASP A 62 -20.99 -6.14 -1.25
C ASP A 62 -21.74 -5.19 -0.31
N GLN A 63 -21.15 -4.04 0.01
CA GLN A 63 -21.69 -3.09 0.99
C GLN A 63 -22.07 -1.75 0.39
N SER A 64 -23.20 -1.20 0.85
CA SER A 64 -23.60 0.16 0.48
C SER A 64 -22.63 1.20 1.06
N PRO A 65 -22.28 2.28 0.33
CA PRO A 65 -21.29 3.29 0.73
C PRO A 65 -21.82 4.25 1.80
N THR A 66 -22.26 3.70 2.94
CA THR A 66 -22.78 4.43 4.09
C THR A 66 -21.65 4.94 4.98
N LEU A 67 -21.98 5.83 5.93
CA LEU A 67 -21.03 6.24 6.96
C LEU A 67 -20.61 5.06 7.86
N GLY A 68 -21.52 4.11 8.13
CA GLY A 68 -21.23 2.92 8.91
C GLY A 68 -20.16 2.06 8.23
N TYR A 69 -20.34 1.78 6.94
CA TYR A 69 -19.32 1.10 6.12
C TYR A 69 -17.98 1.84 6.14
N ALA A 70 -17.98 3.15 5.86
CA ALA A 70 -16.74 3.92 5.79
C ALA A 70 -15.97 3.95 7.12
N MET A 71 -16.66 3.90 8.25
CA MET A 71 -16.06 3.91 9.58
C MET A 71 -15.58 2.54 10.06
N THR A 72 -16.00 1.44 9.42
CA THR A 72 -15.47 0.11 9.73
C THR A 72 -14.00 -0.01 9.28
N PRO A 73 -13.08 -0.46 10.15
CA PRO A 73 -11.67 -0.61 9.79
C PRO A 73 -11.43 -1.64 8.69
N TRP A 74 -10.39 -1.41 7.88
CA TRP A 74 -9.91 -2.32 6.85
C TRP A 74 -8.46 -2.71 7.14
N ASN A 75 -8.18 -3.99 7.36
CA ASN A 75 -6.82 -4.51 7.57
C ASN A 75 -6.00 -3.73 8.64
N GLY A 76 -6.65 -3.37 9.76
CA GLY A 76 -6.04 -2.58 10.85
C GLY A 76 -6.04 -1.06 10.63
N HIS A 77 -6.59 -0.57 9.51
CA HIS A 77 -6.62 0.85 9.16
C HIS A 77 -8.03 1.42 9.20
N LEU A 78 -8.21 2.50 9.96
CA LEU A 78 -9.40 3.34 9.86
C LEU A 78 -9.20 4.32 8.69
N MET A 79 -9.83 4.02 7.55
CA MET A 79 -9.64 4.77 6.30
C MET A 79 -10.95 5.18 5.58
N PRO A 80 -11.88 5.93 6.21
CA PRO A 80 -13.16 6.29 5.60
C PRO A 80 -13.11 6.87 4.18
N GLY A 81 -12.16 7.78 3.93
CA GLY A 81 -11.91 8.36 2.61
C GLY A 81 -11.41 7.31 1.60
N GLY A 82 -10.56 6.39 2.03
CA GLY A 82 -10.10 5.26 1.21
C GLY A 82 -11.25 4.34 0.83
N ARG A 83 -12.13 3.99 1.78
CA ARG A 83 -13.30 3.14 1.53
C ARG A 83 -14.28 3.78 0.56
N TRP A 84 -14.55 5.09 0.68
CA TRP A 84 -15.40 5.79 -0.28
C TRP A 84 -14.80 5.84 -1.69
N ILE A 85 -13.48 6.00 -1.80
CA ILE A 85 -12.81 5.90 -3.10
C ILE A 85 -12.91 4.47 -3.64
N ALA A 86 -12.77 3.45 -2.80
CA ALA A 86 -12.96 2.06 -3.21
C ALA A 86 -14.38 1.79 -3.72
N SER A 87 -15.42 2.29 -3.03
CA SER A 87 -16.80 2.22 -3.51
C SER A 87 -17.00 2.94 -4.83
N LEU A 88 -16.35 4.09 -5.04
CA LEU A 88 -16.40 4.80 -6.32
C LEU A 88 -15.77 3.99 -7.45
N VAL A 89 -14.61 3.38 -7.20
CA VAL A 89 -13.92 2.54 -8.20
C VAL A 89 -14.71 1.27 -8.49
N SER A 90 -15.19 0.57 -7.46
CA SER A 90 -16.01 -0.63 -7.59
C SER A 90 -17.32 -0.35 -8.36
N ALA A 91 -17.98 0.80 -8.11
CA ALA A 91 -19.19 1.19 -8.82
C ALA A 91 -18.96 1.64 -10.28
N SER A 92 -17.70 1.86 -10.71
CA SER A 92 -17.39 2.42 -12.03
C SER A 92 -17.21 1.39 -13.14
N GLY A 93 -17.36 0.10 -12.82
CA GLY A 93 -17.21 -1.02 -13.73
C GLY A 93 -16.27 -2.09 -13.16
N THR A 94 -16.13 -3.20 -13.89
CA THR A 94 -15.27 -4.31 -13.50
C THR A 94 -13.81 -3.88 -13.41
N LEU A 95 -13.28 -3.85 -12.18
CA LEU A 95 -11.88 -3.55 -11.87
C LEU A 95 -11.31 -2.37 -12.68
N ASN A 96 -11.95 -1.19 -12.57
CA ASN A 96 -11.57 -0.01 -13.34
C ASN A 96 -10.25 0.61 -12.86
N TRP A 97 -9.12 0.06 -13.32
CA TRP A 97 -7.78 0.56 -12.98
C TRP A 97 -7.53 1.99 -13.48
N GLU A 98 -8.04 2.36 -14.65
CA GLU A 98 -7.85 3.72 -15.19
C GLU A 98 -8.38 4.79 -14.24
N LEU A 99 -9.55 4.55 -13.63
CA LEU A 99 -10.11 5.46 -12.62
C LEU A 99 -9.25 5.48 -11.35
N ALA A 100 -8.84 4.31 -10.85
CA ALA A 100 -7.98 4.19 -9.67
C ALA A 100 -6.64 4.93 -9.85
N ALA A 101 -5.99 4.75 -11.00
CA ALA A 101 -4.76 5.44 -11.39
C ALA A 101 -4.99 6.95 -11.55
N THR A 102 -6.10 7.37 -12.15
CA THR A 102 -6.44 8.79 -12.31
C THR A 102 -6.64 9.48 -10.96
N ILE A 103 -7.40 8.87 -10.05
CA ILE A 103 -7.61 9.40 -8.69
C ILE A 103 -6.26 9.51 -7.95
N THR A 104 -5.41 8.48 -8.06
CA THR A 104 -4.06 8.48 -7.50
C THR A 104 -3.23 9.66 -8.01
N LEU A 105 -3.22 9.90 -9.33
CA LEU A 105 -2.52 11.04 -9.93
C LEU A 105 -3.07 12.38 -9.48
N LEU A 106 -4.39 12.50 -9.29
CA LEU A 106 -5.00 13.72 -8.77
C LEU A 106 -4.57 14.00 -7.33
N ILE A 107 -4.54 12.99 -6.46
CA ILE A 107 -4.05 13.16 -5.07
C ILE A 107 -2.55 13.51 -5.08
N GLN A 108 -1.75 12.86 -5.93
CA GLN A 108 -0.33 13.19 -6.12
C GLN A 108 -0.13 14.64 -6.59
N LEU A 109 -0.93 15.13 -7.54
CA LEU A 109 -0.92 16.51 -8.00
C LEU A 109 -1.17 17.47 -6.84
N LEU A 110 -2.24 17.21 -6.06
CA LEU A 110 -2.61 18.03 -4.92
C LEU A 110 -1.50 18.04 -3.86
N ALA A 111 -0.92 16.87 -3.53
CA ALA A 111 0.19 16.76 -2.58
C ALA A 111 1.43 17.54 -3.05
N SER A 112 1.74 17.47 -4.35
CA SER A 112 2.87 18.18 -4.96
C SER A 112 2.68 19.70 -4.96
N ILE A 113 1.47 20.17 -5.29
CA ILE A 113 1.11 21.60 -5.18
C ILE A 113 1.18 22.05 -3.71
N ALA A 114 0.66 21.25 -2.78
CA ALA A 114 0.68 21.57 -1.35
C ALA A 114 2.11 21.65 -0.81
N CYS A 115 3.03 20.78 -1.26
CA CYS A 115 4.44 20.84 -0.92
C CYS A 115 5.08 22.16 -1.40
N LEU A 116 4.89 22.51 -2.68
CA LEU A 116 5.39 23.78 -3.23
C LEU A 116 4.82 24.97 -2.47
N TRP A 117 3.50 24.97 -2.22
CA TRP A 117 2.81 26.00 -1.46
C TRP A 117 3.35 26.13 -0.04
N MET A 118 3.57 25.01 0.66
CA MET A 118 4.16 25.00 2.00
C MET A 118 5.55 25.62 1.97
N LEU A 119 6.44 25.17 1.09
CA LEU A 119 7.82 25.66 1.04
C LEU A 119 7.89 27.15 0.70
N VAL A 120 7.09 27.61 -0.27
CA VAL A 120 6.97 29.04 -0.62
C VAL A 120 6.37 29.85 0.53
N THR A 121 5.37 29.31 1.24
CA THR A 121 4.77 29.95 2.40
C THR A 121 5.79 30.10 3.53
N LEU A 122 6.56 29.05 3.82
CA LEU A 122 7.54 29.02 4.91
C LEU A 122 8.76 29.92 4.60
N PHE A 123 9.33 29.81 3.40
CA PHE A 123 10.66 30.36 3.10
C PHE A 123 10.65 31.49 2.06
N GLY A 124 9.53 31.66 1.34
CA GLY A 124 9.37 32.65 0.27
C GLY A 124 9.61 32.13 -1.14
N ASN A 125 9.33 33.00 -2.12
CA ASN A 125 9.60 32.78 -3.54
C ASN A 125 11.11 32.87 -3.86
N ARG A 126 11.90 31.94 -3.33
CA ARG A 126 13.35 31.87 -3.49
C ARG A 126 13.71 30.63 -4.31
N TRP A 127 14.64 30.75 -5.26
CA TRP A 127 15.13 29.61 -6.06
C TRP A 127 15.59 28.42 -5.21
N ALA A 128 16.15 28.68 -4.02
CA ALA A 128 16.60 27.63 -3.11
C ALA A 128 15.46 26.74 -2.55
N VAL A 129 14.19 27.15 -2.66
CA VAL A 129 13.02 26.29 -2.35
C VAL A 129 12.92 25.11 -3.33
N LEU A 130 13.37 25.28 -4.57
CA LEU A 130 13.29 24.23 -5.58
C LEU A 130 14.17 23.02 -5.25
N ALA A 131 15.20 23.16 -4.40
CA ALA A 131 16.06 22.05 -4.00
C ALA A 131 15.32 21.00 -3.13
N PRO A 132 14.77 21.32 -1.94
CA PRO A 132 13.98 20.35 -1.18
C PRO A 132 12.74 19.88 -1.95
N PHE A 133 12.18 20.74 -2.81
CA PHE A 133 11.05 20.38 -3.66
C PHE A 133 11.42 19.33 -4.71
N ALA A 134 12.53 19.51 -5.42
CA ALA A 134 13.02 18.54 -6.41
C ALA A 134 13.25 17.17 -5.76
N LEU A 135 13.92 17.15 -4.60
CA LEU A 135 14.21 15.92 -3.86
C LEU A 135 12.93 15.19 -3.42
N TYR A 136 11.90 15.92 -2.98
CA TYR A 136 10.59 15.34 -2.68
C TYR A 136 9.90 14.76 -3.94
N LEU A 137 9.91 15.47 -5.06
CA LEU A 137 9.24 15.02 -6.28
C LEU A 137 9.91 13.79 -6.91
N THR A 138 11.22 13.62 -6.70
CA THR A 138 12.05 12.64 -7.42
C THR A 138 12.56 11.50 -6.56
N THR A 139 12.28 11.51 -5.24
CA THR A 139 12.69 10.40 -4.37
C THR A 139 11.96 9.11 -4.72
N ALA A 140 12.70 8.00 -4.74
CA ALA A 140 12.13 6.67 -4.93
C ALA A 140 11.35 6.18 -3.69
N MET A 141 11.55 6.84 -2.53
CA MET A 141 10.89 6.51 -1.25
C MET A 141 9.36 6.46 -1.34
N THR A 142 8.77 7.27 -2.21
CA THR A 142 7.31 7.36 -2.35
C THR A 142 6.75 6.42 -3.41
N VAL A 143 7.59 5.76 -4.22
CA VAL A 143 7.14 4.97 -5.38
C VAL A 143 6.38 3.71 -4.99
N PRO A 144 6.87 2.85 -4.08
CA PRO A 144 6.15 1.61 -3.76
C PRO A 144 4.75 1.88 -3.21
N ALA A 145 4.61 2.86 -2.31
CA ALA A 145 3.31 3.29 -1.81
C ALA A 145 2.42 3.95 -2.87
N THR A 146 2.99 4.51 -3.95
CA THR A 146 2.17 5.06 -5.05
C THR A 146 1.65 3.95 -5.96
N MET A 147 2.44 2.88 -6.16
CA MET A 147 2.12 1.80 -7.07
C MET A 147 1.10 0.81 -6.51
N TRP A 148 1.22 0.48 -5.22
CA TRP A 148 0.26 -0.37 -4.51
C TRP A 148 -0.96 0.46 -4.12
N TRP A 149 -2.12 0.20 -4.73
CA TRP A 149 -3.26 1.12 -4.69
C TRP A 149 -3.85 1.30 -3.29
N THR A 150 -4.07 0.23 -2.53
CA THR A 150 -4.55 0.34 -1.14
C THR A 150 -3.58 1.15 -0.28
N ALA A 151 -2.27 0.92 -0.42
CA ALA A 151 -1.25 1.72 0.28
C ALA A 151 -1.25 3.19 -0.19
N CYS A 152 -1.51 3.46 -1.46
CA CYS A 152 -1.58 4.80 -2.05
C CYS A 152 -2.69 5.64 -1.42
N LEU A 153 -3.89 5.06 -1.29
CA LEU A 153 -5.06 5.75 -0.71
C LEU A 153 -4.72 6.35 0.65
N SER A 154 -4.02 5.59 1.49
CA SER A 154 -3.54 6.02 2.79
C SER A 154 -2.39 7.03 2.68
N GLN A 155 -1.32 6.68 1.98
CA GLN A 155 -0.05 7.41 2.09
C GLN A 155 -0.04 8.75 1.33
N LEU A 156 -0.66 8.87 0.15
CA LEU A 156 -0.66 10.15 -0.59
C LEU A 156 -1.51 11.23 0.10
N ALA A 157 -2.63 10.82 0.70
CA ALA A 157 -3.48 11.73 1.45
C ALA A 157 -2.79 12.27 2.71
N ILE A 158 -1.98 11.45 3.40
CA ILE A 158 -1.12 11.91 4.51
C ILE A 158 -0.14 12.99 4.02
N GLN A 159 0.50 12.81 2.86
CA GLN A 159 1.45 13.81 2.34
C GLN A 159 0.75 15.15 2.06
N LEU A 160 -0.42 15.10 1.42
CA LEU A 160 -1.26 16.27 1.20
C LEU A 160 -1.63 16.96 2.52
N GLY A 161 -2.16 16.18 3.47
CA GLY A 161 -2.52 16.66 4.81
C GLY A 161 -1.33 17.28 5.56
N PHE A 162 -0.15 16.66 5.49
CA PHE A 162 1.08 17.14 6.13
C PHE A 162 1.47 18.53 5.60
N PHE A 163 1.60 18.69 4.28
CA PHE A 163 2.06 19.95 3.71
C PHE A 163 1.06 21.08 3.93
N LEU A 164 -0.24 20.81 3.78
CA LEU A 164 -1.30 21.76 4.09
C LEU A 164 -1.30 22.14 5.58
N ALA A 165 -1.21 21.16 6.47
CA ALA A 165 -1.21 21.39 7.91
C ALA A 165 -0.02 22.24 8.35
N VAL A 166 1.21 21.90 7.91
CA VAL A 166 2.42 22.66 8.27
C VAL A 166 2.35 24.09 7.72
N GLY A 167 1.94 24.27 6.47
CA GLY A 167 1.82 25.61 5.88
C GLY A 167 0.76 26.45 6.61
N CYS A 168 -0.45 25.92 6.82
CA CYS A 168 -1.53 26.59 7.55
C CYS A 168 -1.12 26.91 8.99
N TRP A 169 -0.47 25.95 9.67
CA TRP A 169 0.00 26.13 11.03
C TRP A 169 1.02 27.27 11.14
N VAL A 170 2.00 27.32 10.25
CA VAL A 170 2.98 28.42 10.22
C VAL A 170 2.31 29.77 9.96
N ARG A 171 1.27 29.84 9.12
CA ARG A 171 0.48 31.06 8.93
C ARG A 171 -0.27 31.48 10.20
N TYR A 172 -0.85 30.53 10.91
CA TYR A 172 -1.45 30.78 12.22
C TYR A 172 -0.42 31.29 13.24
N LEU A 173 0.78 30.69 13.28
CA LEU A 173 1.87 31.11 14.16
C LEU A 173 2.44 32.50 13.83
N ARG A 174 2.21 32.99 12.62
CA ARG A 174 2.52 34.37 12.19
C ARG A 174 1.40 35.37 12.49
N ASP A 175 0.33 34.92 13.13
CA ASP A 175 -0.85 35.73 13.45
C ASP A 175 -1.65 36.20 12.21
N ASP A 176 -1.62 35.44 11.10
CA ASP A 176 -2.42 35.70 9.88
C ASP A 176 -3.95 35.44 10.05
N GLY A 177 -4.39 35.09 11.26
CA GLY A 177 -5.79 34.88 11.64
C GLY A 177 -6.17 33.42 12.01
N ALA A 178 -7.26 33.27 12.77
CA ALA A 178 -7.72 31.97 13.30
C ALA A 178 -8.22 30.98 12.23
N ARG A 179 -8.58 31.45 11.03
CA ARG A 179 -8.93 30.57 9.90
C ARG A 179 -7.82 29.58 9.54
N TRP A 180 -6.56 29.99 9.73
CA TRP A 180 -5.41 29.13 9.44
C TRP A 180 -5.23 28.03 10.47
N LEU A 181 -5.70 28.25 11.70
CA LEU A 181 -5.77 27.20 12.71
C LEU A 181 -6.78 26.13 12.31
N LEU A 182 -7.99 26.55 11.92
CA LEU A 182 -9.03 25.64 11.43
C LEU A 182 -8.59 24.90 10.17
N ALA A 183 -7.93 25.58 9.24
CA ALA A 183 -7.37 24.95 8.05
C ALA A 183 -6.25 23.95 8.38
N ALA A 184 -5.42 24.21 9.39
CA ALA A 184 -4.39 23.27 9.83
C ALA A 184 -5.00 21.99 10.40
N TYR A 185 -6.00 22.10 11.29
CA TYR A 185 -6.71 20.93 11.82
C TYR A 185 -7.57 20.23 10.78
N GLY A 186 -8.18 20.98 9.85
CA GLY A 186 -8.90 20.42 8.70
C GLY A 186 -7.97 19.61 7.79
N ALA A 187 -6.72 20.04 7.60
CA ALA A 187 -5.72 19.28 6.85
C ALA A 187 -5.24 18.02 7.59
N VAL A 188 -5.13 18.06 8.93
CA VAL A 188 -4.88 16.85 9.73
C VAL A 188 -6.06 15.89 9.62
N ALA A 189 -7.29 16.39 9.77
CA ALA A 189 -8.51 15.59 9.62
C ALA A 189 -8.61 14.96 8.23
N LEU A 190 -8.23 15.70 7.17
CA LEU A 190 -8.14 15.16 5.82
C LEU A 190 -7.19 13.95 5.77
N GLY A 191 -6.01 14.01 6.39
CA GLY A 191 -5.11 12.86 6.48
C GLY A 191 -5.72 11.69 7.27
N LEU A 192 -6.41 11.99 8.38
CA LEU A 192 -7.06 10.98 9.24
C LEU A 192 -8.26 10.28 8.59
N LEU A 193 -8.81 10.83 7.51
CA LEU A 193 -9.80 10.13 6.69
C LEU A 193 -9.18 8.93 5.95
N PHE A 194 -7.86 8.86 5.82
CA PHE A 194 -7.19 7.83 5.02
C PHE A 194 -6.23 6.96 5.83
N ASP A 195 -5.66 7.49 6.92
CA ASP A 195 -4.72 6.73 7.75
C ASP A 195 -4.51 7.37 9.13
N VAL A 196 -4.45 6.54 10.18
CA VAL A 196 -4.18 6.92 11.57
C VAL A 196 -2.82 7.60 11.73
N LYS A 197 -1.83 7.26 10.89
CA LYS A 197 -0.47 7.80 10.89
C LYS A 197 -0.45 9.31 10.64
N ALA A 198 -1.52 9.90 10.10
CA ALA A 198 -1.69 11.35 10.03
C ALA A 198 -1.66 12.04 11.42
N LEU A 199 -1.89 11.31 12.53
CA LEU A 199 -1.68 11.82 13.89
C LEU A 199 -0.24 12.31 14.12
N LEU A 200 0.75 11.75 13.41
CA LEU A 200 2.16 12.16 13.49
C LEU A 200 2.41 13.59 12.98
N ILE A 201 1.45 14.20 12.28
CA ILE A 201 1.52 15.62 11.90
C ILE A 201 1.46 16.51 13.15
N LEU A 202 0.66 16.15 14.16
CA LEU A 202 0.46 16.97 15.37
C LEU A 202 1.75 17.25 16.16
N PRO A 203 2.59 16.24 16.51
CA PRO A 203 3.86 16.52 17.17
C PRO A 203 4.81 17.35 16.30
N VAL A 204 4.75 17.26 14.97
CA VAL A 204 5.51 18.12 14.05
C VAL A 204 5.06 19.58 14.20
N LEU A 205 3.75 19.85 14.22
CA LEU A 205 3.21 21.19 14.42
C LEU A 205 3.65 21.78 15.77
N VAL A 206 3.52 21.00 16.84
CA VAL A 206 3.94 21.39 18.19
C VAL A 206 5.44 21.67 18.22
N PHE A 207 6.26 20.81 17.61
CA PHE A 207 7.70 21.01 17.52
C PHE A 207 8.04 22.29 16.77
N VAL A 208 7.41 22.56 15.62
CA VAL A 208 7.66 23.80 14.86
C VAL A 208 7.35 25.05 15.70
N ALA A 209 6.25 25.03 16.45
CA ALA A 209 5.88 26.13 17.34
C ALA A 209 6.93 26.35 18.44
N LEU A 210 7.33 25.28 19.14
CA LEU A 210 8.28 25.33 20.24
C LEU A 210 9.71 25.67 19.78
N ALA A 211 10.14 25.12 18.65
CA ALA A 211 11.52 25.19 18.17
C ALA A 211 11.81 26.49 17.42
N TYR A 212 10.83 27.10 16.74
CA TYR A 212 11.08 28.26 15.86
C TYR A 212 10.29 29.52 16.23
N PHE A 213 9.12 29.40 16.85
CA PHE A 213 8.23 30.52 17.18
C PHE A 213 8.18 30.87 18.68
N ALA A 214 9.08 30.29 19.48
CA ALA A 214 9.24 30.62 20.88
C ALA A 214 10.73 30.85 21.23
N GLU A 215 10.97 31.56 22.34
CA GLU A 215 12.29 31.93 22.85
C GLU A 215 12.49 31.52 24.31
N GLY A 216 13.75 31.52 24.75
CA GLY A 216 14.13 31.15 26.11
C GLY A 216 14.36 29.65 26.34
N SER A 217 14.35 29.27 27.63
CA SER A 217 14.50 27.88 28.11
C SER A 217 13.34 26.99 27.64
N ALA A 218 13.49 25.67 27.76
CA ALA A 218 12.45 24.71 27.37
C ALA A 218 11.10 25.02 28.02
N TRP A 219 11.11 25.29 29.34
CA TRP A 219 9.90 25.67 30.07
C TRP A 219 9.30 27.01 29.61
N ALA A 220 10.14 28.01 29.32
CA ALA A 220 9.67 29.30 28.81
C ALA A 220 8.98 29.15 27.45
N ARG A 221 9.51 28.29 26.58
CA ARG A 221 8.91 27.98 25.26
C ARG A 221 7.54 27.30 25.41
N ILE A 222 7.45 26.29 26.28
CA ILE A 222 6.18 25.60 26.56
C ILE A 222 5.16 26.59 27.09
N LYS A 223 5.52 27.38 28.12
CA LYS A 223 4.63 28.40 28.68
C LYS A 223 4.21 29.42 27.61
N HIS A 224 5.12 29.85 26.74
CA HIS A 224 4.81 30.77 25.65
C HIS A 224 3.78 30.18 24.70
N VAL A 225 4.00 28.97 24.18
CA VAL A 225 3.08 28.32 23.24
C VAL A 225 1.74 28.04 23.89
N VAL A 226 1.71 27.49 25.11
CA VAL A 226 0.46 27.19 25.84
C VAL A 226 -0.36 28.46 26.08
N VAL A 227 0.26 29.56 26.51
CA VAL A 227 -0.47 30.80 26.80
C VAL A 227 -0.90 31.52 25.51
N ARG A 228 0.01 31.68 24.54
CA ARG A 228 -0.24 32.45 23.31
C ARG A 228 -1.06 31.69 22.27
N ARG A 229 -0.95 30.36 22.26
CA ARG A 229 -1.61 29.48 21.29
C ARG A 229 -2.65 28.56 21.95
N ARG A 230 -3.19 28.96 23.12
CA ARG A 230 -4.24 28.21 23.85
C ARG A 230 -5.44 27.82 22.98
N LEU A 231 -5.78 28.67 22.01
CA LEU A 231 -6.89 28.40 21.08
C LEU A 231 -6.64 27.14 20.26
N ALA A 232 -5.38 26.85 19.90
CA ALA A 232 -5.04 25.61 19.20
C ALA A 232 -5.37 24.38 20.05
N ALA A 233 -4.99 24.38 21.33
CA ALA A 233 -5.33 23.29 22.24
C ALA A 233 -6.86 23.14 22.42
N VAL A 234 -7.58 24.25 22.63
CA VAL A 234 -9.04 24.24 22.84
C VAL A 234 -9.79 23.71 21.62
N VAL A 235 -9.37 24.10 20.41
CA VAL A 235 -10.02 23.68 19.16
C VAL A 235 -9.60 22.28 18.74
N GLY A 236 -8.33 21.93 18.93
CA GLY A 236 -7.75 20.69 18.40
C GLY A 236 -7.83 19.48 19.31
N LEU A 237 -7.73 19.64 20.63
CA LEU A 237 -7.71 18.49 21.55
C LEU A 237 -9.00 17.67 21.51
N PRO A 238 -10.22 18.26 21.55
CA PRO A 238 -11.44 17.47 21.54
C PRO A 238 -11.59 16.52 20.34
N PRO A 239 -11.44 16.97 19.06
CA PRO A 239 -11.57 16.06 17.92
C PRO A 239 -10.44 15.01 17.85
N VAL A 240 -9.21 15.37 18.26
CA VAL A 240 -8.10 14.40 18.31
C VAL A 240 -8.37 13.32 19.35
N LEU A 241 -8.82 13.68 20.55
CA LEU A 241 -9.15 12.72 21.60
C LEU A 241 -10.35 11.85 21.19
N ALA A 242 -11.36 12.42 20.54
CA ALA A 242 -12.51 11.67 20.03
C ALA A 242 -12.08 10.64 18.98
N TYR A 243 -11.22 11.03 18.04
CA TYR A 243 -10.67 10.12 17.03
C TYR A 243 -9.84 9.01 17.67
N VAL A 244 -8.92 9.34 18.59
CA VAL A 244 -8.09 8.32 19.27
C VAL A 244 -8.95 7.38 20.09
N ALA A 245 -9.96 7.88 20.82
CA ALA A 245 -10.88 7.05 21.59
C ALA A 245 -11.68 6.11 20.67
N TYR A 246 -12.14 6.59 19.52
CA TYR A 246 -12.80 5.76 18.53
C TYR A 246 -11.86 4.71 17.94
N TYR A 247 -10.66 5.10 17.52
CA TYR A 247 -9.67 4.21 16.92
C TYR A 247 -9.30 3.06 17.87
N VAL A 248 -8.95 3.37 19.12
CA VAL A 248 -8.60 2.36 20.13
C VAL A 248 -9.78 1.43 20.46
N HIS A 249 -11.01 1.89 20.28
CA HIS A 249 -12.20 1.07 20.48
C HIS A 249 -12.55 0.20 19.26
N ALA A 250 -12.38 0.73 18.06
CA ALA A 250 -12.87 0.12 16.82
C ALA A 250 -11.81 -0.76 16.13
N VAL A 251 -10.52 -0.49 16.33
CA VAL A 251 -9.41 -1.17 15.65
C VAL A 251 -8.73 -2.13 16.60
N ASP A 252 -8.85 -3.42 16.32
CA ASP A 252 -8.09 -4.47 16.99
C ASP A 252 -6.69 -4.56 16.36
N GLU A 253 -5.71 -3.90 16.95
CA GLU A 253 -4.31 -3.99 16.50
C GLU A 253 -3.46 -4.73 17.56
N PRO A 254 -2.91 -5.91 17.24
CA PRO A 254 -2.11 -6.68 18.19
C PRO A 254 -0.73 -6.05 18.33
N PHE A 255 -0.58 -5.07 19.22
CA PHE A 255 0.73 -4.55 19.60
C PHE A 255 1.49 -5.59 20.40
N VAL A 256 2.59 -6.09 19.84
CA VAL A 256 3.48 -7.04 20.51
C VAL A 256 4.69 -6.28 21.03
N SER A 257 5.21 -6.68 22.20
CA SER A 257 6.47 -6.13 22.71
C SER A 257 7.64 -6.73 21.92
N PRO A 258 8.37 -5.93 21.12
CA PRO A 258 9.49 -6.44 20.34
C PRO A 258 10.72 -6.67 21.23
N SER A 259 11.61 -7.56 20.80
CA SER A 259 12.93 -7.70 21.41
C SER A 259 13.82 -6.50 21.05
N LEU A 260 14.77 -6.14 21.91
CA LEU A 260 15.72 -5.05 21.62
C LEU A 260 16.62 -5.38 20.41
N ALA A 261 16.90 -6.67 20.17
CA ALA A 261 17.64 -7.13 19.01
C ALA A 261 16.87 -6.83 17.71
N LEU A 262 15.58 -7.19 17.66
CA LEU A 262 14.71 -6.91 16.52
C LEU A 262 14.59 -5.41 16.25
N VAL A 263 14.48 -4.57 17.30
CA VAL A 263 14.47 -3.11 17.14
C VAL A 263 15.79 -2.61 16.55
N GLY A 264 16.92 -3.17 16.97
CA GLY A 264 18.24 -2.84 16.43
C GLY A 264 18.38 -3.20 14.95
N GLU A 265 18.03 -4.44 14.58
CA GLU A 265 18.04 -4.94 13.20
C GLU A 265 17.11 -4.12 12.31
N LEU A 266 15.87 -3.87 12.77
CA LEU A 266 14.92 -3.02 12.06
C LEU A 266 15.40 -1.59 11.89
N THR A 267 16.10 -1.03 12.89
CA THR A 267 16.68 0.31 12.76
C THR A 267 17.77 0.33 11.69
N ASP A 268 18.59 -0.72 11.60
CA ASP A 268 19.63 -0.83 10.59
C ASP A 268 19.05 -1.00 9.18
N THR A 269 18.04 -1.85 9.01
CA THR A 269 17.37 -2.01 7.70
C THR A 269 16.62 -0.74 7.30
N MET A 270 15.80 -0.18 8.19
CA MET A 270 14.94 0.97 7.90
C MET A 270 15.71 2.28 7.79
N VAL A 271 16.56 2.60 8.75
CA VAL A 271 17.29 3.88 8.81
C VAL A 271 18.68 3.74 8.19
N GLY A 272 19.42 2.71 8.59
CA GLY A 272 20.80 2.43 8.15
C GLY A 272 20.89 2.21 6.64
N THR A 273 19.97 1.44 6.07
CA THR A 273 20.01 1.00 4.68
C THR A 273 18.99 1.72 3.81
N ALA A 274 17.69 1.56 4.10
CA ALA A 274 16.61 2.02 3.24
C ALA A 274 16.53 3.55 3.15
N PHE A 275 16.35 4.22 4.29
CA PHE A 275 16.21 5.69 4.37
C PHE A 275 17.46 6.41 3.87
N ALA A 276 18.66 6.00 4.31
CA ALA A 276 19.91 6.62 3.90
C ALA A 276 20.10 6.55 2.38
N SER A 277 19.88 5.38 1.79
CA SER A 277 19.97 5.20 0.34
C SER A 277 18.98 6.07 -0.42
N ALA A 278 17.73 6.17 0.06
CA ALA A 278 16.72 7.04 -0.55
C ALA A 278 17.12 8.52 -0.56
N LEU A 279 17.79 9.03 0.49
CA LEU A 279 18.29 10.41 0.54
C LEU A 279 19.36 10.72 -0.52
N ALA A 280 20.05 9.69 -1.02
CA ALA A 280 21.06 9.82 -2.07
C ALA A 280 20.52 9.47 -3.47
N GLY A 281 19.21 9.24 -3.62
CA GLY A 281 18.59 8.87 -4.90
C GLY A 281 18.63 7.37 -5.20
N GLY A 282 18.85 6.54 -4.18
CA GLY A 282 18.78 5.08 -4.23
C GLY A 282 17.34 4.53 -4.15
N PRO A 283 17.18 3.20 -4.00
CA PRO A 283 18.20 2.22 -3.60
C PRO A 283 19.01 1.64 -4.76
N TRP A 284 18.78 2.11 -6.00
CA TRP A 284 19.41 1.63 -7.24
C TRP A 284 19.09 0.17 -7.61
N SER A 285 19.04 -0.74 -6.66
CA SER A 285 18.62 -2.13 -6.84
C SER A 285 17.46 -2.43 -5.90
N TRP A 286 16.57 -3.30 -6.37
CA TRP A 286 15.32 -3.67 -5.74
C TRP A 286 15.25 -5.19 -5.71
N SER A 287 14.85 -5.74 -4.56
CA SER A 287 14.70 -7.17 -4.38
C SER A 287 13.25 -7.58 -4.67
N PRO A 288 12.99 -8.41 -5.70
CA PRO A 288 11.66 -8.89 -6.05
C PRO A 288 11.30 -10.11 -5.19
N LEU A 289 11.41 -10.00 -3.86
CA LEU A 289 10.99 -11.07 -2.95
C LEU A 289 9.46 -11.22 -2.86
N ALA A 290 8.72 -10.20 -3.32
CA ALA A 290 7.26 -10.18 -3.32
C ALA A 290 6.73 -9.37 -4.52
N PRO A 291 7.07 -9.75 -5.78
CA PRO A 291 6.66 -9.02 -6.98
C PRO A 291 5.13 -8.98 -7.07
N PRO A 292 4.53 -7.93 -7.68
CA PRO A 292 5.17 -6.77 -8.31
C PRO A 292 5.76 -5.75 -7.33
N ASN A 293 5.50 -5.89 -6.03
CA ASN A 293 6.18 -5.07 -5.02
C ASN A 293 7.66 -5.47 -4.88
N SER A 294 8.49 -4.57 -4.39
CA SER A 294 9.91 -4.88 -4.17
C SER A 294 10.51 -4.08 -3.03
N PHE A 295 11.44 -4.74 -2.33
CA PHE A 295 12.14 -4.17 -1.19
C PHE A 295 13.40 -3.44 -1.65
N ALA A 296 13.81 -2.43 -0.90
CA ALA A 296 15.07 -1.74 -1.17
C ALA A 296 16.25 -2.69 -0.95
N ASP A 297 17.09 -2.86 -1.97
CA ASP A 297 18.26 -3.74 -1.92
C ASP A 297 19.50 -3.04 -2.49
N PRO A 298 19.98 -1.95 -1.85
CA PRO A 298 21.11 -1.19 -2.35
C PRO A 298 22.42 -1.98 -2.25
N PRO A 299 23.31 -1.91 -3.25
CA PRO A 299 24.65 -2.48 -3.11
C PRO A 299 25.36 -1.86 -1.89
N GLY A 300 25.97 -2.67 -1.02
CA GLY A 300 26.47 -2.17 0.29
C GLY A 300 27.39 -0.93 0.23
N TRP A 301 28.19 -0.78 -0.83
CA TRP A 301 29.05 0.39 -1.01
C TRP A 301 28.26 1.70 -1.24
N THR A 302 27.08 1.63 -1.86
CA THR A 302 26.24 2.81 -2.10
C THR A 302 25.61 3.32 -0.81
N VAL A 303 25.32 2.43 0.15
CA VAL A 303 24.86 2.78 1.50
C VAL A 303 25.90 3.65 2.21
N HIS A 304 27.19 3.28 2.14
CA HIS A 304 28.27 4.08 2.71
C HIS A 304 28.40 5.45 2.02
N VAL A 305 28.30 5.50 0.69
CA VAL A 305 28.32 6.76 -0.06
C VAL A 305 27.14 7.65 0.32
N ALA A 306 25.95 7.06 0.51
CA ALA A 306 24.76 7.77 0.95
C ALA A 306 24.95 8.40 2.34
N TRP A 307 25.50 7.64 3.30
CA TRP A 307 25.83 8.17 4.63
C TRP A 307 26.90 9.27 4.60
N VAL A 308 27.89 9.17 3.71
CA VAL A 308 28.86 10.26 3.49
C VAL A 308 28.14 11.52 3.00
N LEU A 309 27.26 11.41 1.99
CA LEU A 309 26.49 12.54 1.47
C LEU A 309 25.59 13.18 2.55
N VAL A 310 24.89 12.36 3.34
CA VAL A 310 24.04 12.81 4.45
C VAL A 310 24.91 13.53 5.50
N SER A 311 26.02 12.91 5.92
CA SER A 311 26.92 13.48 6.92
C SER A 311 27.52 14.80 6.48
N LEU A 312 27.98 14.90 5.22
CA LEU A 312 28.51 16.13 4.65
C LEU A 312 27.45 17.23 4.58
N THR A 313 26.20 16.89 4.25
CA THR A 313 25.08 17.85 4.22
C THR A 313 24.80 18.39 5.62
N VAL A 314 24.67 17.51 6.61
CA VAL A 314 24.45 17.90 8.02
C VAL A 314 25.61 18.74 8.55
N LEU A 315 26.85 18.29 8.32
CA LEU A 315 28.07 18.98 8.75
C LEU A 315 28.19 20.36 8.08
N HIS A 316 27.90 20.46 6.78
CA HIS A 316 27.88 21.74 6.07
C HIS A 316 26.90 22.72 6.72
N GLY A 317 25.69 22.26 7.06
CA GLY A 317 24.70 23.04 7.78
C GLY A 317 25.19 23.50 9.16
N LEU A 318 25.73 22.59 9.97
CA LEU A 318 26.25 22.88 11.32
C LEU A 318 27.41 23.89 11.32
N LEU A 319 28.32 23.79 10.35
CA LEU A 319 29.51 24.63 10.25
C LEU A 319 29.23 26.03 9.67
N ARG A 320 28.17 26.18 8.87
CA ARG A 320 27.84 27.44 8.17
C ARG A 320 26.64 28.16 8.74
N ARG A 321 25.75 27.46 9.44
CA ARG A 321 24.49 28.01 9.94
C ARG A 321 24.31 27.72 11.42
N GLU A 322 23.49 28.54 12.05
CA GLU A 322 23.09 28.37 13.44
C GLU A 322 21.82 27.54 13.53
N ARG A 323 21.66 26.82 14.65
CA ARG A 323 20.41 26.17 15.08
C ARG A 323 19.85 25.10 14.12
N THR A 324 20.66 24.60 13.18
CA THR A 324 20.26 23.53 12.25
C THR A 324 19.93 22.22 12.96
N GLY A 325 20.52 21.97 14.14
CA GLY A 325 20.22 20.80 14.96
C GLY A 325 18.74 20.63 15.33
N ARG A 326 17.93 21.70 15.31
CA ARG A 326 16.47 21.59 15.51
C ARG A 326 15.77 20.88 14.36
N ALA A 327 16.19 21.14 13.11
CA ALA A 327 15.65 20.46 11.94
C ALA A 327 16.04 18.98 11.95
N TRP A 328 17.30 18.69 12.27
CA TRP A 328 17.78 17.31 12.34
C TRP A 328 17.17 16.54 13.52
N GLY A 329 16.97 17.18 14.68
CA GLY A 329 16.27 16.58 15.81
C GLY A 329 14.81 16.23 15.50
N LEU A 330 14.11 17.07 14.72
CA LEU A 330 12.77 16.74 14.21
C LEU A 330 12.80 15.49 13.33
N LEU A 331 13.73 15.42 12.38
CA LEU A 331 13.85 14.28 11.48
C LEU A 331 14.18 12.99 12.23
N VAL A 332 15.19 13.02 13.11
CA VAL A 332 15.59 11.86 13.92
C VAL A 332 14.46 11.41 14.84
N GLY A 333 13.77 12.35 15.50
CA GLY A 333 12.63 12.02 16.35
C GLY A 333 11.48 11.39 15.58
N TYR A 334 11.20 11.88 14.36
CA TYR A 334 10.18 11.31 13.48
C TYR A 334 10.54 9.88 13.06
N LEU A 335 11.79 9.65 12.60
CA LEU A 335 12.27 8.32 12.24
C LEU A 335 12.23 7.34 13.41
N ALA A 336 12.57 7.79 14.62
CA ALA A 336 12.48 6.97 15.82
C ALA A 336 11.03 6.52 16.10
N VAL A 337 10.05 7.39 15.87
CA VAL A 337 8.63 7.02 15.97
C VAL A 337 8.24 6.03 14.88
N LEU A 338 8.69 6.21 13.64
CA LEU A 338 8.42 5.25 12.56
C LEU A 338 8.99 3.86 12.87
N VAL A 339 10.24 3.78 13.34
CA VAL A 339 10.87 2.54 13.78
C VAL A 339 10.07 1.92 14.93
N ALA A 340 9.70 2.71 15.94
CA ALA A 340 8.94 2.20 17.08
C ALA A 340 7.58 1.62 16.65
N LEU A 341 6.83 2.33 15.80
CA LEU A 341 5.54 1.87 15.27
C LEU A 341 5.70 0.57 14.48
N LEU A 342 6.70 0.48 13.61
CA LEU A 342 6.94 -0.69 12.79
C LEU A 342 7.39 -1.89 13.63
N ALA A 343 8.21 -1.65 14.65
CA ALA A 343 8.70 -2.66 15.58
C ALA A 343 7.60 -3.32 16.40
N VAL A 344 6.56 -2.57 16.80
CA VAL A 344 5.46 -3.12 17.63
C VAL A 344 4.33 -3.74 16.82
N SER A 345 4.22 -3.43 15.52
CA SER A 345 3.07 -3.81 14.69
C SER A 345 3.40 -4.88 13.65
N ARG A 346 4.44 -4.71 12.82
CA ARG A 346 4.71 -5.58 11.65
C ARG A 346 5.97 -6.42 11.79
N ALA A 347 7.02 -5.87 12.39
CA ALA A 347 8.28 -6.60 12.59
C ALA A 347 8.14 -7.92 13.36
N PRO A 348 7.20 -8.09 14.32
CA PRO A 348 7.02 -9.39 14.99
C PRO A 348 6.56 -10.52 14.05
N VAL A 349 5.90 -10.18 12.95
CA VAL A 349 5.39 -11.14 11.95
C VAL A 349 6.40 -11.33 10.81
N TYR A 350 6.95 -10.23 10.29
CA TYR A 350 7.77 -10.22 9.08
C TYR A 350 9.28 -10.15 9.33
N GLY A 351 9.72 -9.88 10.56
CA GLY A 351 11.12 -9.61 10.87
C GLY A 351 11.59 -8.21 10.46
N ASP A 352 12.90 -8.03 10.35
CA ASP A 352 13.57 -6.77 10.03
C ASP A 352 13.49 -6.38 8.55
N VAL A 353 13.22 -7.35 7.65
CA VAL A 353 13.06 -7.12 6.20
C VAL A 353 12.01 -6.06 5.88
N ILE A 354 10.99 -5.93 6.73
CA ILE A 354 9.91 -4.94 6.58
C ILE A 354 10.43 -3.50 6.64
N GLY A 355 11.59 -3.28 7.28
CA GLY A 355 12.28 -1.99 7.28
C GLY A 355 12.83 -1.57 5.90
N LEU A 356 13.07 -2.53 5.01
CA LEU A 356 13.48 -2.27 3.63
C LEU A 356 12.31 -1.86 2.73
N GLU A 357 11.07 -1.97 3.21
CA GLU A 357 9.90 -1.59 2.46
C GLU A 357 9.64 -0.08 2.56
N TYR A 358 9.96 0.64 1.48
CA TYR A 358 9.90 2.10 1.43
C TYR A 358 8.51 2.67 1.74
N ARG A 359 7.42 1.90 1.59
CA ARG A 359 6.08 2.37 1.95
C ARG A 359 5.98 2.87 3.39
N TYR A 360 6.76 2.30 4.32
CA TYR A 360 6.78 2.73 5.73
C TYR A 360 7.54 4.04 5.97
N LEU A 361 8.31 4.50 4.97
CA LEU A 361 9.09 5.74 4.98
C LEU A 361 8.44 6.85 4.12
N THR A 362 7.33 6.60 3.45
CA THR A 362 6.70 7.53 2.49
C THR A 362 6.51 8.95 3.05
N ASP A 363 5.99 9.07 4.27
CA ASP A 363 5.76 10.32 4.99
C ASP A 363 7.06 10.96 5.52
N ALA A 364 8.14 10.19 5.70
CA ALA A 364 9.46 10.73 6.01
C ALA A 364 9.98 11.63 4.88
N ALA A 365 9.59 11.41 3.62
CA ALA A 365 9.94 12.29 2.50
C ALA A 365 9.41 13.73 2.71
N CYS A 366 8.21 13.88 3.29
CA CYS A 366 7.63 15.18 3.64
C CYS A 366 8.45 15.87 4.74
N VAL A 367 8.84 15.11 5.77
CA VAL A 367 9.65 15.61 6.88
C VAL A 367 11.05 16.00 6.41
N VAL A 368 11.66 15.24 5.50
CA VAL A 368 12.95 15.58 4.88
C VAL A 368 12.85 16.90 4.12
N ALA A 369 11.83 17.08 3.29
CA ALA A 369 11.62 18.34 2.54
C ALA A 369 11.48 19.55 3.48
N LEU A 370 10.69 19.39 4.55
CA LEU A 370 10.55 20.40 5.59
C LEU A 370 11.88 20.69 6.31
N CYS A 371 12.60 19.65 6.75
CA CYS A 371 13.83 19.77 7.52
C CYS A 371 14.98 20.37 6.70
N LEU A 372 15.10 20.03 5.41
CA LEU A 372 16.04 20.69 4.50
C LEU A 372 15.75 22.18 4.39
N GLY A 373 14.47 22.56 4.24
CA GLY A 373 14.04 23.95 4.28
C GLY A 373 14.40 24.64 5.61
N LEU A 374 14.04 24.04 6.75
CA LEU A 374 14.31 24.59 8.08
C LEU A 374 15.80 24.71 8.41
N ALA A 375 16.63 23.80 7.90
CA ALA A 375 18.07 23.80 8.11
C ALA A 375 18.78 24.86 7.25
N PHE A 376 18.40 25.02 5.99
CA PHE A 376 19.17 25.83 5.03
C PHE A 376 18.54 27.15 4.63
N LEU A 377 17.24 27.35 4.86
CA LEU A 377 16.49 28.54 4.48
C LEU A 377 16.03 29.32 5.72
N ASP A 378 15.89 30.64 5.56
CA ASP A 378 15.38 31.49 6.63
C ASP A 378 13.85 31.39 6.69
N LEU A 379 13.33 30.78 7.76
CA LEU A 379 11.91 30.62 8.03
C LEU A 379 11.28 31.98 8.37
N ARG A 380 10.40 32.47 7.49
CA ARG A 380 9.81 33.81 7.63
C ARG A 380 8.94 33.90 8.89
N GLY A 381 9.02 35.01 9.60
CA GLY A 381 8.23 35.29 10.82
C GLY A 381 8.64 34.46 12.05
N ALA A 382 9.63 33.56 11.95
CA ALA A 382 10.14 32.84 13.10
C ALA A 382 11.03 33.75 13.96
N GLN A 383 10.96 33.54 15.28
CA GLN A 383 11.80 34.24 16.26
C GLN A 383 13.23 33.69 16.21
N GLN A 384 13.36 32.37 16.07
CA GLN A 384 14.65 31.67 16.16
C GLN A 384 14.92 30.77 14.94
N PRO A 385 14.92 31.31 13.70
CA PRO A 385 15.18 30.53 12.49
C PRO A 385 16.65 30.10 12.42
N SER A 386 16.94 29.14 11.54
CA SER A 386 18.32 28.92 11.11
C SER A 386 18.80 30.11 10.28
N ARG A 387 19.96 30.67 10.61
CA ARG A 387 20.59 31.78 9.89
C ARG A 387 22.06 31.47 9.59
N PRO A 388 22.64 32.07 8.53
CA PRO A 388 24.08 32.01 8.32
C PRO A 388 24.82 32.49 9.58
N ARG A 389 25.86 31.76 9.98
CA ARG A 389 26.73 32.19 11.09
C ARG A 389 27.42 33.50 10.73
N PRO A 390 27.52 34.47 11.66
CA PRO A 390 28.32 35.69 11.45
C PRO A 390 29.78 35.35 11.14
N GLU A 391 30.34 34.37 11.87
CA GLU A 391 31.67 33.82 11.64
C GLU A 391 31.56 32.32 11.31
N PRO A 392 31.53 31.95 10.03
CA PRO A 392 31.39 30.55 9.64
C PRO A 392 32.68 29.78 9.94
N LEU A 393 32.54 28.59 10.54
CA LEU A 393 33.65 27.70 10.88
C LEU A 393 34.32 27.11 9.63
N LEU A 394 33.54 26.92 8.57
CA LEU A 394 34.01 26.61 7.23
C LEU A 394 33.96 27.88 6.38
N ARG A 395 35.11 28.41 5.94
CA ARG A 395 35.16 29.70 5.21
C ARG A 395 34.78 29.60 3.72
N ALA A 396 34.89 28.42 3.11
CA ALA A 396 34.52 28.18 1.71
C ALA A 396 33.01 27.91 1.58
N PRO A 397 32.19 28.82 1.02
CA PRO A 397 30.80 28.51 0.65
C PRO A 397 30.77 27.48 -0.48
N LEU A 398 29.77 26.60 -0.49
CA LEU A 398 29.44 25.82 -1.68
C LEU A 398 28.89 26.78 -2.76
N PRO A 399 29.49 26.85 -3.95
CA PRO A 399 28.93 27.59 -5.07
C PRO A 399 27.51 27.09 -5.41
N PRO A 400 26.55 27.98 -5.77
CA PRO A 400 25.19 27.56 -6.09
C PRO A 400 25.09 26.48 -7.18
N TRP A 401 25.97 26.53 -8.18
CA TRP A 401 26.00 25.54 -9.26
C TRP A 401 26.40 24.14 -8.77
N VAL A 402 27.22 24.03 -7.72
CA VAL A 402 27.54 22.73 -7.09
C VAL A 402 26.31 22.18 -6.40
N THR A 403 25.58 23.01 -5.63
CA THR A 403 24.33 22.58 -4.99
C THR A 403 23.29 22.16 -6.03
N VAL A 404 23.13 22.93 -7.11
CA VAL A 404 22.22 22.59 -8.21
C VAL A 404 22.64 21.28 -8.87
N GLY A 405 23.94 21.10 -9.15
CA GLY A 405 24.47 19.85 -9.71
C GLY A 405 24.23 18.64 -8.82
N LEU A 406 24.47 18.77 -7.51
CA LEU A 406 24.23 17.70 -6.53
C LEU A 406 22.74 17.35 -6.45
N VAL A 407 21.85 18.34 -6.36
CA VAL A 407 20.40 18.11 -6.36
C VAL A 407 19.97 17.45 -7.66
N ALA A 408 20.47 17.91 -8.81
CA ALA A 408 20.15 17.31 -10.11
C ALA A 408 20.62 15.85 -10.18
N VAL A 409 21.82 15.52 -9.72
CA VAL A 409 22.34 14.14 -9.67
C VAL A 409 21.48 13.26 -8.78
N VAL A 410 21.16 13.70 -7.56
CA VAL A 410 20.31 12.94 -6.63
C VAL A 410 18.91 12.76 -7.21
N SER A 411 18.33 13.79 -7.83
CA SER A 411 17.02 13.73 -8.46
C SER A 411 16.97 12.79 -9.66
N VAL A 412 17.95 12.86 -10.56
CA VAL A 412 18.05 11.94 -11.70
C VAL A 412 18.26 10.51 -11.22
N SER A 413 19.13 10.31 -10.22
CA SER A 413 19.33 9.00 -9.59
C SER A 413 18.04 8.46 -8.99
N GLY A 414 17.28 9.28 -8.26
CA GLY A 414 16.00 8.91 -7.68
C GLY A 414 14.97 8.49 -8.73
N LEU A 415 14.90 9.21 -9.86
CA LEU A 415 14.05 8.83 -11.00
C LEU A 415 14.48 7.50 -11.64
N ILE A 416 15.79 7.25 -11.79
CA ILE A 416 16.31 5.98 -12.31
C ILE A 416 15.98 4.82 -11.35
N SER A 417 16.20 5.01 -10.05
CA SER A 417 15.83 4.03 -9.02
C SER A 417 14.33 3.75 -9.03
N SER A 418 13.51 4.80 -9.18
CA SER A 418 12.06 4.70 -9.31
C SER A 418 11.65 3.90 -10.56
N ALA A 419 12.26 4.18 -11.71
CA ALA A 419 11.97 3.49 -12.96
C ALA A 419 12.30 2.00 -12.90
N ARG A 420 13.32 1.60 -12.13
CA ARG A 420 13.64 0.17 -11.91
C ARG A 420 12.57 -0.55 -11.09
N HIS A 421 12.05 0.08 -10.04
CA HIS A 421 10.92 -0.47 -9.29
C HIS A 421 9.68 -0.60 -10.17
N VAL A 422 9.36 0.45 -10.93
CA VAL A 422 8.22 0.45 -11.88
C VAL A 422 8.37 -0.63 -12.94
N HIS A 423 9.60 -0.89 -13.41
CA HIS A 423 9.85 -1.96 -14.36
C HIS A 423 9.49 -3.35 -13.81
N ILE A 424 9.84 -3.65 -12.56
CA ILE A 424 9.42 -4.89 -11.87
C ILE A 424 7.89 -4.93 -11.85
N TRP A 425 7.23 -3.84 -11.46
CA TRP A 425 5.76 -3.79 -11.45
C TRP A 425 5.13 -4.05 -12.83
N HIS A 426 5.69 -3.48 -13.90
CA HIS A 426 5.18 -3.66 -15.26
C HIS A 426 5.45 -5.05 -15.85
N THR A 427 6.44 -5.79 -15.32
CA THR A 427 6.88 -7.06 -15.94
C THR A 427 6.61 -8.29 -15.09
N GLU A 428 6.46 -8.13 -13.77
CA GLU A 428 6.32 -9.22 -12.80
C GLU A 428 4.99 -9.13 -12.01
N ASN A 429 4.01 -8.33 -12.47
CA ASN A 429 2.65 -8.38 -11.90
C ASN A 429 1.85 -9.56 -12.48
N VAL A 430 1.97 -10.73 -11.84
CA VAL A 430 1.25 -11.96 -12.25
C VAL A 430 -0.27 -11.78 -12.18
N SER A 431 -0.74 -10.96 -11.23
CA SER A 431 -2.16 -10.69 -11.01
C SER A 431 -2.86 -10.09 -12.24
N ASP A 432 -2.16 -9.20 -12.96
CA ASP A 432 -2.68 -8.56 -14.18
C ASP A 432 -3.04 -9.59 -15.25
N ALA A 433 -2.07 -10.42 -15.65
CA ALA A 433 -2.26 -11.43 -16.67
C ALA A 433 -3.30 -12.49 -16.26
N TYR A 434 -3.26 -12.93 -15.00
CA TYR A 434 -4.20 -13.90 -14.43
C TYR A 434 -5.65 -13.41 -14.52
N VAL A 435 -5.93 -12.21 -14.01
CA VAL A 435 -7.29 -11.66 -13.93
C VAL A 435 -7.85 -11.35 -15.31
N HIS A 436 -7.06 -10.77 -16.20
CA HIS A 436 -7.50 -10.48 -17.57
C HIS A 436 -7.81 -11.74 -18.37
N ARG A 437 -6.98 -12.78 -18.22
CA ARG A 437 -7.23 -14.07 -18.88
C ARG A 437 -8.48 -14.74 -18.34
N LEU A 438 -8.65 -14.78 -17.02
CA LEU A 438 -9.83 -15.35 -16.37
C LEU A 438 -11.11 -14.64 -16.86
N GLN A 439 -11.10 -13.30 -16.87
CA GLN A 439 -12.22 -12.52 -17.36
C GLN A 439 -12.51 -12.76 -18.85
N ALA A 440 -11.48 -12.94 -19.69
CA ALA A 440 -11.64 -13.23 -21.11
C ALA A 440 -12.24 -14.63 -21.35
N GLU A 441 -11.78 -15.65 -20.63
CA GLU A 441 -12.27 -17.02 -20.78
C GLU A 441 -13.71 -17.17 -20.24
N LEU A 442 -14.04 -16.57 -19.10
CA LEU A 442 -15.43 -16.55 -18.58
C LEU A 442 -16.41 -15.80 -19.52
N ARG A 443 -15.92 -14.76 -20.21
CA ARG A 443 -16.72 -14.10 -21.25
C ARG A 443 -16.99 -15.00 -22.45
N THR A 444 -16.09 -15.94 -22.75
CA THR A 444 -16.16 -16.83 -23.90
C THR A 444 -17.06 -18.04 -23.63
N TYR A 445 -16.87 -18.73 -22.50
CA TYR A 445 -17.58 -19.99 -22.22
C TYR A 445 -19.02 -19.82 -21.73
N GLY A 446 -19.39 -18.64 -21.20
CA GLY A 446 -20.73 -18.42 -20.64
C GLY A 446 -20.83 -18.96 -19.21
N ALA A 447 -21.92 -19.66 -18.89
CA ALA A 447 -22.15 -20.21 -17.55
C ALA A 447 -21.19 -21.38 -17.26
N VAL A 448 -20.38 -21.29 -16.20
CA VAL A 448 -19.39 -22.32 -15.83
C VAL A 448 -19.46 -22.62 -14.34
N ASP A 449 -19.43 -23.91 -13.98
CA ASP A 449 -19.29 -24.35 -12.60
C ASP A 449 -17.80 -24.49 -12.26
N LEU A 450 -17.31 -23.69 -11.33
CA LEU A 450 -15.92 -23.69 -10.89
C LEU A 450 -15.77 -24.33 -9.51
N ALA A 451 -14.69 -25.08 -9.33
CA ALA A 451 -14.22 -25.42 -7.99
C ALA A 451 -13.63 -24.17 -7.32
N ASP A 452 -14.01 -23.91 -6.07
CA ASP A 452 -13.38 -22.86 -5.27
C ASP A 452 -12.02 -23.37 -4.78
N GLN A 453 -10.95 -22.72 -5.22
CA GLN A 453 -9.56 -23.07 -4.91
C GLN A 453 -8.77 -21.82 -4.62
N ALA A 454 -7.61 -21.97 -3.95
CA ALA A 454 -6.69 -20.86 -3.82
C ALA A 454 -6.19 -20.41 -5.20
N VAL A 455 -6.13 -19.09 -5.41
CA VAL A 455 -5.38 -18.52 -6.54
C VAL A 455 -3.88 -18.75 -6.33
N PRO A 456 -3.03 -18.60 -7.36
CA PRO A 456 -1.59 -18.71 -7.18
C PRO A 456 -1.05 -17.74 -6.12
N GLU A 457 0.01 -18.15 -5.40
CA GLU A 457 0.65 -17.33 -4.35
C GLU A 457 1.07 -15.94 -4.88
N ASP A 458 1.53 -15.86 -6.13
CA ASP A 458 1.94 -14.60 -6.77
C ASP A 458 0.74 -13.68 -7.17
N VAL A 459 -0.50 -14.16 -7.03
CA VAL A 459 -1.73 -13.38 -7.28
C VAL A 459 -2.27 -12.84 -5.95
N VAL A 460 -2.60 -13.75 -5.02
CA VAL A 460 -2.96 -13.44 -3.63
C VAL A 460 -2.40 -14.57 -2.75
N PRO A 461 -1.42 -14.30 -1.87
CA PRO A 461 -0.80 -15.31 -1.03
C PRO A 461 -1.74 -15.97 -0.01
N ALA A 462 -1.36 -17.15 0.45
CA ALA A 462 -2.13 -17.93 1.44
C ALA A 462 -2.33 -17.19 2.78
N GLU A 463 -1.45 -16.26 3.14
CA GLU A 463 -1.60 -15.44 4.36
C GLU A 463 -2.86 -14.56 4.35
N PHE A 464 -3.45 -14.34 3.17
CA PHE A 464 -4.68 -13.57 2.99
C PHE A 464 -5.94 -14.45 2.95
N THR A 465 -5.87 -15.73 3.31
CA THR A 465 -7.08 -16.57 3.45
C THR A 465 -8.11 -15.91 4.39
N PRO A 466 -9.41 -15.87 4.00
CA PRO A 466 -10.05 -16.52 2.85
C PRO A 466 -10.16 -15.66 1.57
N ASP A 467 -9.47 -14.53 1.48
CA ASP A 467 -9.54 -13.63 0.32
C ASP A 467 -8.70 -14.12 -0.87
N ASN A 468 -7.84 -15.12 -0.66
CA ASN A 468 -7.04 -15.77 -1.70
C ASN A 468 -7.80 -16.84 -2.52
N GLN A 469 -9.12 -16.88 -2.47
CA GLN A 469 -9.93 -17.89 -3.17
C GLN A 469 -10.34 -17.40 -4.57
N VAL A 470 -10.41 -18.30 -5.55
CA VAL A 470 -10.83 -18.02 -6.93
C VAL A 470 -12.19 -17.33 -6.94
N ARG A 471 -13.13 -17.75 -6.07
CA ARG A 471 -14.45 -17.11 -6.02
C ARG A 471 -14.40 -15.62 -5.73
N ARG A 472 -13.45 -15.16 -4.92
CA ARG A 472 -13.30 -13.76 -4.53
C ARG A 472 -12.89 -12.88 -5.71
N ILE A 473 -12.06 -13.43 -6.59
CA ILE A 473 -11.65 -12.76 -7.83
C ILE A 473 -12.78 -12.83 -8.86
N VAL A 474 -13.46 -13.97 -8.98
CA VAL A 474 -14.58 -14.16 -9.92
C VAL A 474 -15.73 -13.21 -9.63
N GLU A 475 -16.11 -13.03 -8.36
CA GLU A 475 -17.16 -12.10 -7.90
C GLU A 475 -16.93 -10.65 -8.39
N LEU A 476 -15.66 -10.26 -8.56
CA LEU A 476 -15.26 -8.95 -9.07
C LEU A 476 -15.32 -8.84 -10.59
N VAL A 477 -15.17 -9.96 -11.32
CA VAL A 477 -14.96 -9.94 -12.78
C VAL A 477 -16.06 -10.55 -13.63
N SER A 478 -16.90 -11.41 -13.06
CA SER A 478 -17.97 -12.09 -13.80
C SER A 478 -19.08 -12.61 -12.90
N ASP A 479 -20.32 -12.50 -13.38
CA ASP A 479 -21.52 -13.11 -12.82
C ASP A 479 -21.85 -14.48 -13.45
N ARG A 480 -20.98 -14.98 -14.34
CA ARG A 480 -21.23 -16.18 -15.14
C ARG A 480 -20.63 -17.46 -14.57
N ALA A 481 -19.85 -17.36 -13.50
CA ALA A 481 -19.32 -18.52 -12.83
C ALA A 481 -20.11 -18.81 -11.55
N SER A 482 -20.36 -20.09 -11.31
CA SER A 482 -21.00 -20.60 -10.11
C SER A 482 -20.01 -21.49 -9.34
N PHE A 483 -20.19 -21.61 -8.02
CA PHE A 483 -19.34 -22.44 -7.15
C PHE A 483 -20.20 -23.49 -6.45
N PRO A 484 -20.70 -24.51 -7.16
CA PRO A 484 -21.68 -25.44 -6.63
C PRO A 484 -21.03 -26.53 -5.77
N GLU A 485 -21.84 -27.23 -4.97
CA GLU A 485 -21.39 -28.40 -4.22
C GLU A 485 -21.36 -29.67 -5.08
N SER A 486 -22.09 -29.69 -6.21
CA SER A 486 -21.99 -30.73 -7.24
C SER A 486 -22.11 -30.14 -8.63
N SER A 487 -21.45 -30.78 -9.60
CA SER A 487 -21.57 -30.40 -11.01
C SER A 487 -21.37 -31.62 -11.92
N PRO A 488 -22.11 -31.73 -13.04
CA PRO A 488 -21.80 -32.74 -14.07
C PRO A 488 -20.58 -32.37 -14.91
N ALA A 489 -20.17 -31.09 -14.90
CA ALA A 489 -19.12 -30.54 -15.76
C ALA A 489 -18.30 -29.49 -14.99
N LEU A 490 -17.62 -29.94 -13.92
CA LEU A 490 -16.80 -29.07 -13.09
C LEU A 490 -15.58 -28.56 -13.87
N ALA A 491 -15.25 -27.29 -13.67
CA ALA A 491 -14.06 -26.64 -14.18
C ALA A 491 -13.20 -26.08 -13.04
N VAL A 492 -11.95 -25.79 -13.35
CA VAL A 492 -10.99 -25.13 -12.46
C VAL A 492 -10.31 -23.98 -13.18
N VAL A 493 -9.73 -23.05 -12.41
CA VAL A 493 -8.88 -22.00 -12.94
C VAL A 493 -7.42 -22.42 -12.77
N ALA A 494 -6.70 -22.54 -13.87
CA ALA A 494 -5.28 -22.87 -13.88
C ALA A 494 -4.42 -21.68 -13.42
N PRO A 495 -3.14 -21.90 -13.03
CA PRO A 495 -2.29 -20.83 -12.51
C PRO A 495 -2.05 -19.65 -13.47
N ASP A 496 -2.26 -19.83 -14.77
CA ASP A 496 -2.14 -18.78 -15.78
C ASP A 496 -3.44 -17.98 -15.98
N GLY A 497 -4.48 -18.24 -15.18
CA GLY A 497 -5.81 -17.62 -15.27
C GLY A 497 -6.74 -18.29 -16.27
N SER A 498 -6.36 -19.43 -16.85
CA SER A 498 -7.20 -20.12 -17.83
C SER A 498 -8.22 -21.05 -17.19
N VAL A 499 -9.41 -21.15 -17.77
CA VAL A 499 -10.47 -22.06 -17.34
C VAL A 499 -10.28 -23.41 -18.03
N ARG A 500 -10.24 -24.50 -17.25
CA ARG A 500 -9.97 -25.86 -17.71
C ARG A 500 -10.99 -26.84 -17.13
N LYS A 501 -11.22 -27.96 -17.83
CA LYS A 501 -11.99 -29.09 -17.28
C LYS A 501 -11.32 -29.56 -16.01
N ALA A 502 -12.08 -29.85 -14.96
CA ALA A 502 -11.54 -30.41 -13.74
C ALA A 502 -11.16 -31.88 -13.96
N LEU A 503 -9.92 -32.22 -13.63
CA LEU A 503 -9.51 -33.60 -13.31
C LEU A 503 -9.37 -33.73 -11.80
N ILE A 504 -9.32 -34.95 -11.28
CA ILE A 504 -9.09 -35.19 -9.85
C ILE A 504 -7.67 -35.76 -9.69
N ASP A 505 -6.78 -34.99 -9.04
CA ASP A 505 -5.48 -35.51 -8.59
C ASP A 505 -5.75 -36.54 -7.49
N THR A 506 -5.72 -37.81 -7.89
CA THR A 506 -6.38 -38.89 -7.16
C THR A 506 -5.49 -39.43 -6.06
N GLY A 507 -5.89 -39.23 -4.81
CA GLY A 507 -5.25 -39.86 -3.65
C GLY A 507 -5.86 -41.23 -3.31
N VAL A 508 -7.16 -41.41 -3.55
CA VAL A 508 -7.91 -42.63 -3.22
C VAL A 508 -8.95 -42.93 -4.31
N THR A 509 -9.14 -44.20 -4.64
CA THR A 509 -10.13 -44.66 -5.62
C THR A 509 -11.13 -45.65 -5.04
N SER A 510 -12.26 -45.89 -5.71
CA SER A 510 -13.14 -47.02 -5.40
C SER A 510 -12.45 -48.36 -5.66
N ARG A 511 -12.83 -49.40 -4.92
CA ARG A 511 -12.49 -50.77 -5.29
C ARG A 511 -13.26 -51.17 -6.57
N PRO A 512 -12.73 -52.10 -7.38
CA PRO A 512 -13.48 -52.64 -8.52
C PRO A 512 -14.81 -53.26 -8.07
N GLY A 513 -15.87 -52.97 -8.80
CA GLY A 513 -17.18 -53.55 -8.54
C GLY A 513 -17.30 -54.99 -9.07
N PRO A 514 -18.25 -55.78 -8.53
CA PRO A 514 -18.36 -57.21 -8.85
C PRO A 514 -18.99 -57.48 -10.23
N GLU A 515 -19.66 -56.50 -10.85
CA GLU A 515 -20.42 -56.71 -12.09
C GLU A 515 -19.62 -56.30 -13.33
N SER A 516 -19.35 -57.25 -14.21
CA SER A 516 -18.61 -57.01 -15.46
C SER A 516 -19.36 -56.03 -16.36
N GLY A 517 -18.71 -54.92 -16.72
CA GLY A 517 -19.27 -53.88 -17.60
C GLY A 517 -20.11 -52.81 -16.90
N CYS A 518 -20.45 -52.99 -15.62
CA CYS A 518 -21.20 -52.02 -14.81
C CYS A 518 -20.38 -51.50 -13.61
N GLY A 519 -19.47 -52.32 -13.07
CA GLY A 519 -18.77 -52.04 -11.82
C GLY A 519 -19.70 -52.27 -10.63
N TRP A 520 -20.13 -51.19 -9.99
CA TRP A 520 -21.09 -51.20 -8.89
C TRP A 520 -22.48 -50.80 -9.40
N ARG A 521 -23.42 -51.75 -9.39
CA ARG A 521 -24.82 -51.52 -9.72
C ARG A 521 -25.58 -50.99 -8.51
N VAL A 522 -26.11 -49.78 -8.63
CA VAL A 522 -26.91 -49.09 -7.61
C VAL A 522 -28.35 -48.99 -8.11
N ASP A 523 -29.28 -49.52 -7.32
CA ASP A 523 -30.73 -49.49 -7.56
C ASP A 523 -31.42 -48.65 -6.46
N GLU A 524 -32.76 -48.72 -6.37
CA GLU A 524 -33.59 -47.98 -5.39
C GLU A 524 -33.19 -48.21 -3.92
N ASP A 525 -32.67 -49.39 -3.57
CA ASP A 525 -32.20 -49.73 -2.23
C ASP A 525 -30.90 -48.98 -1.84
N GLY A 526 -30.20 -48.42 -2.83
CA GLY A 526 -28.89 -47.79 -2.68
C GLY A 526 -27.76 -48.76 -2.33
N LEU A 527 -26.53 -48.26 -2.36
CA LEU A 527 -25.33 -49.07 -2.15
C LEU A 527 -24.21 -48.27 -1.46
N ARG A 528 -23.35 -48.99 -0.74
CA ARG A 528 -22.08 -48.47 -0.21
C ARG A 528 -20.91 -48.97 -1.06
N VAL A 529 -20.22 -48.05 -1.73
CA VAL A 529 -19.04 -48.32 -2.56
C VAL A 529 -17.76 -48.16 -1.72
N PRO A 530 -17.03 -49.25 -1.40
CA PRO A 530 -15.80 -49.17 -0.62
C PRO A 530 -14.63 -48.57 -1.42
N LEU A 531 -13.79 -47.78 -0.75
CA LEU A 531 -12.57 -47.21 -1.31
C LEU A 531 -11.35 -48.13 -1.09
N THR A 532 -10.29 -47.88 -1.85
CA THR A 532 -8.99 -48.57 -1.74
C THR A 532 -8.23 -48.16 -0.48
N GLY A 533 -8.46 -46.94 0.01
CA GLY A 533 -7.90 -46.39 1.24
C GLY A 533 -8.88 -45.48 1.97
N ARG A 534 -8.41 -44.81 3.03
CA ARG A 534 -9.20 -43.84 3.80
C ARG A 534 -8.73 -42.42 3.46
N ALA A 535 -9.67 -41.56 3.06
CA ALA A 535 -9.44 -40.13 2.96
C ALA A 535 -9.30 -39.55 4.38
N PHE A 536 -8.23 -38.78 4.61
CA PHE A 536 -8.01 -38.09 5.90
C PHE A 536 -8.98 -36.90 6.04
N PRO A 537 -9.20 -36.38 7.26
CA PRO A 537 -10.11 -35.25 7.48
C PRO A 537 -9.67 -34.00 6.70
N TRP A 538 -10.40 -33.67 5.64
CA TRP A 538 -10.14 -32.53 4.76
C TRP A 538 -11.39 -32.22 3.91
N GLN A 539 -11.33 -31.17 3.09
CA GLN A 539 -12.32 -30.90 2.05
C GLN A 539 -11.87 -31.53 0.72
N TRP A 540 -12.64 -32.48 0.21
CA TRP A 540 -12.33 -33.26 -0.98
C TRP A 540 -13.31 -32.96 -2.12
N TRP A 541 -12.84 -33.13 -3.34
CA TRP A 541 -13.71 -33.36 -4.49
C TRP A 541 -13.68 -34.84 -4.86
N ILE A 542 -14.86 -35.38 -5.19
CA ILE A 542 -14.99 -36.72 -5.75
C ILE A 542 -15.53 -36.65 -7.17
N ARG A 543 -15.00 -37.47 -8.07
CA ARG A 543 -15.56 -37.70 -9.41
C ARG A 543 -16.12 -39.11 -9.49
N ILE A 544 -17.41 -39.21 -9.75
CA ILE A 544 -18.13 -40.46 -9.94
C ILE A 544 -18.36 -40.63 -11.45
N GLY A 545 -17.64 -41.55 -12.08
CA GLY A 545 -17.90 -41.95 -13.46
C GLY A 545 -19.05 -42.96 -13.49
N TYR A 546 -20.15 -42.64 -14.18
CA TYR A 546 -21.35 -43.47 -14.12
C TYR A 546 -22.07 -43.62 -15.47
N LEU A 547 -22.87 -44.68 -15.59
CA LEU A 547 -23.86 -44.89 -16.64
C LEU A 547 -25.24 -45.05 -16.00
N SER A 548 -26.17 -44.12 -16.28
CA SER A 548 -27.54 -44.16 -15.74
C SER A 548 -28.56 -44.58 -16.79
N SER A 549 -29.57 -45.35 -16.39
CA SER A 549 -30.70 -45.74 -17.27
C SER A 549 -31.62 -44.57 -17.61
N THR A 550 -31.82 -43.64 -16.67
CA THR A 550 -32.72 -42.49 -16.77
C THR A 550 -32.14 -41.31 -15.98
N ASP A 551 -32.70 -40.12 -16.18
CA ASP A 551 -32.49 -39.04 -15.23
C ASP A 551 -33.09 -39.46 -13.87
N SER A 552 -32.39 -39.21 -12.77
CA SER A 552 -32.83 -39.61 -11.44
C SER A 552 -32.18 -38.74 -10.36
N PRO A 553 -32.86 -38.46 -9.24
CA PRO A 553 -32.21 -37.99 -8.03
C PRO A 553 -31.16 -38.98 -7.55
N VAL A 554 -30.12 -38.48 -6.88
CA VAL A 554 -29.16 -39.29 -6.13
C VAL A 554 -28.73 -38.53 -4.89
N VAL A 555 -28.59 -39.26 -3.79
CA VAL A 555 -28.02 -38.79 -2.53
C VAL A 555 -26.64 -39.41 -2.38
N VAL A 556 -25.62 -38.56 -2.38
CA VAL A 556 -24.22 -38.93 -2.19
C VAL A 556 -23.84 -38.65 -0.74
N SER A 557 -23.45 -39.68 0.02
CA SER A 557 -22.98 -39.51 1.39
C SER A 557 -21.54 -39.98 1.55
N ALA A 558 -20.68 -39.09 2.05
CA ALA A 558 -19.27 -39.37 2.34
C ALA A 558 -18.80 -38.48 3.48
N GLY A 559 -18.12 -39.06 4.47
CA GLY A 559 -17.64 -38.33 5.64
C GLY A 559 -18.77 -37.67 6.40
N ASP A 560 -18.68 -36.35 6.56
CA ASP A 560 -19.68 -35.51 7.24
C ASP A 560 -20.73 -34.93 6.27
N THR A 561 -20.58 -35.20 4.96
CA THR A 561 -21.43 -34.63 3.90
C THR A 561 -22.51 -35.60 3.45
N VAL A 562 -23.73 -35.08 3.31
CA VAL A 562 -24.87 -35.71 2.61
C VAL A 562 -25.35 -34.72 1.57
N LEU A 563 -25.19 -35.06 0.29
CA LEU A 563 -25.44 -34.19 -0.84
C LEU A 563 -26.55 -34.76 -1.72
N GLU A 564 -27.64 -34.02 -1.85
CA GLU A 564 -28.73 -34.35 -2.77
C GLU A 564 -28.47 -33.69 -4.13
N THR A 565 -28.45 -34.48 -5.19
CA THR A 565 -28.17 -34.01 -6.56
C THR A 565 -28.89 -34.89 -7.59
N GLN A 566 -28.57 -34.73 -8.86
CA GLN A 566 -29.21 -35.44 -9.97
C GLN A 566 -28.15 -36.13 -10.84
N VAL A 567 -28.48 -37.34 -11.30
CA VAL A 567 -27.76 -38.02 -12.38
C VAL A 567 -28.56 -37.90 -13.67
N GLN A 568 -27.86 -37.68 -14.77
CA GLN A 568 -28.40 -37.66 -16.14
C GLN A 568 -28.28 -39.04 -16.80
N ALA A 569 -29.27 -39.40 -17.61
CA ALA A 569 -29.28 -40.63 -18.41
C ALA A 569 -28.04 -40.72 -19.32
N GLY A 570 -27.52 -41.94 -19.50
CA GLY A 570 -26.33 -42.20 -20.31
C GLY A 570 -25.02 -42.13 -19.52
N LEU A 571 -23.90 -42.10 -20.26
CA LEU A 571 -22.55 -42.11 -19.71
C LEU A 571 -22.11 -40.69 -19.35
N ASN A 572 -21.90 -40.42 -18.06
CA ASN A 572 -21.62 -39.09 -17.54
C ASN A 572 -20.63 -39.15 -16.35
N SER A 573 -20.22 -37.98 -15.87
CA SER A 573 -19.50 -37.84 -14.61
C SER A 573 -20.29 -36.93 -13.67
N LEU A 574 -20.24 -37.22 -12.38
CA LEU A 574 -20.74 -36.35 -11.33
C LEU A 574 -19.57 -35.96 -10.43
N PHE A 575 -19.33 -34.66 -10.31
CA PHE A 575 -18.40 -34.10 -9.33
C PHE A 575 -19.19 -33.70 -8.09
N ALA A 576 -18.66 -34.00 -6.91
CA ALA A 576 -19.26 -33.61 -5.64
C ALA A 576 -18.18 -33.20 -4.63
N ARG A 577 -18.43 -32.10 -3.91
CA ARG A 577 -17.60 -31.64 -2.80
C ARG A 577 -18.04 -32.34 -1.51
N VAL A 578 -17.11 -32.93 -0.80
CA VAL A 578 -17.37 -33.69 0.44
C VAL A 578 -16.33 -33.36 1.50
N ASP A 579 -16.75 -33.31 2.76
CA ASP A 579 -15.92 -32.94 3.89
C ASP A 579 -15.72 -34.13 4.85
N GLY A 580 -14.58 -34.13 5.54
CA GLY A 580 -14.28 -35.07 6.63
C GLY A 580 -13.48 -36.28 6.18
N SER A 581 -13.52 -37.36 6.96
CA SER A 581 -12.76 -38.60 6.72
C SER A 581 -13.68 -39.76 6.40
N PHE A 582 -13.36 -40.52 5.36
CA PHE A 582 -14.19 -41.64 4.89
C PHE A 582 -13.39 -42.70 4.15
N ASP A 583 -13.93 -43.93 4.14
CA ASP A 583 -13.38 -45.10 3.44
C ASP A 583 -14.39 -45.77 2.49
N ALA A 584 -15.55 -45.14 2.32
CA ALA A 584 -16.59 -45.55 1.37
C ALA A 584 -17.51 -44.38 1.06
N ILE A 585 -18.20 -44.48 -0.07
CA ILE A 585 -19.21 -43.53 -0.52
C ILE A 585 -20.54 -44.25 -0.61
N ARG A 586 -21.60 -43.67 -0.05
CA ARG A 586 -22.95 -44.22 -0.13
C ARG A 586 -23.75 -43.46 -1.18
N LEU A 587 -24.37 -44.21 -2.08
CA LEU A 587 -25.25 -43.70 -3.13
C LEU A 587 -26.66 -44.25 -2.87
N THR A 588 -27.63 -43.38 -2.67
CA THR A 588 -29.02 -43.72 -2.33
C THR A 588 -30.01 -42.80 -3.03
N GLY A 589 -31.31 -43.06 -2.91
CA GLY A 589 -32.34 -42.10 -3.32
C GLY A 589 -32.56 -42.01 -4.82
N LEU A 590 -32.24 -43.07 -5.57
CA LEU A 590 -32.63 -43.21 -6.97
C LEU A 590 -34.15 -43.40 -7.11
N ASP A 591 -34.72 -42.94 -8.22
CA ASP A 591 -36.12 -43.18 -8.56
C ASP A 591 -36.40 -44.68 -8.76
N ALA A 592 -37.63 -45.10 -8.50
CA ALA A 592 -38.05 -46.48 -8.66
C ALA A 592 -37.84 -46.97 -10.11
N GLY A 593 -37.07 -48.05 -10.28
CA GLY A 593 -36.73 -48.60 -11.59
C GLY A 593 -35.54 -47.93 -12.30
N ALA A 594 -34.91 -46.91 -11.71
CA ALA A 594 -33.64 -46.39 -12.19
C ALA A 594 -32.47 -47.30 -11.75
N THR A 595 -31.47 -47.44 -12.63
CA THR A 595 -30.23 -48.18 -12.35
C THR A 595 -29.03 -47.32 -12.70
N LEU A 596 -28.08 -47.24 -11.77
CA LEU A 596 -26.82 -46.50 -11.93
C LEU A 596 -25.64 -47.48 -11.86
N CYS A 597 -24.87 -47.57 -12.94
CA CYS A 597 -23.62 -48.30 -12.99
C CYS A 597 -22.45 -47.37 -12.67
N VAL A 598 -21.71 -47.66 -11.61
CA VAL A 598 -20.52 -46.87 -11.20
C VAL A 598 -19.26 -47.68 -11.43
N ASP A 599 -18.45 -47.25 -12.38
CA ASP A 599 -17.19 -47.92 -12.74
C ASP A 599 -16.07 -47.54 -11.77
N ILE A 600 -15.81 -46.23 -11.64
CA ILE A 600 -14.78 -45.68 -10.79
C ILE A 600 -15.26 -44.43 -10.04
N ILE A 601 -14.83 -44.33 -8.78
CA ILE A 601 -14.88 -43.10 -8.02
C ILE A 601 -13.46 -42.68 -7.68
N GLU A 602 -13.12 -41.43 -8.01
CA GLU A 602 -11.84 -40.80 -7.70
C GLU A 602 -12.04 -39.78 -6.58
N VAL A 603 -11.14 -39.75 -5.60
CA VAL A 603 -11.16 -38.82 -4.46
C VAL A 603 -9.84 -38.05 -4.44
N GLY A 604 -9.92 -36.72 -4.45
CA GLY A 604 -8.74 -35.88 -4.58
C GLY A 604 -9.03 -34.38 -4.59
N GLN A 605 -8.03 -33.61 -4.99
CA GLN A 605 -8.19 -32.18 -5.27
C GLN A 605 -8.39 -31.98 -6.77
N PRO A 606 -9.22 -31.00 -7.18
CA PRO A 606 -9.43 -30.77 -8.59
C PRO A 606 -8.20 -30.07 -9.19
N GLU A 607 -7.77 -30.49 -10.38
CA GLU A 607 -6.61 -29.94 -11.08
C GLU A 607 -6.92 -29.60 -12.54
N PRO A 608 -6.15 -28.68 -13.17
CA PRO A 608 -6.39 -28.29 -14.55
C PRO A 608 -6.18 -29.42 -15.56
N GLY A 609 -7.25 -29.80 -16.24
CA GLY A 609 -7.24 -30.74 -17.36
C GLY A 609 -7.23 -30.07 -18.73
N GLY A 610 -7.96 -30.67 -19.67
CA GLY A 610 -8.11 -30.16 -21.03
C GLY A 610 -8.94 -28.88 -21.14
N THR A 611 -9.04 -28.34 -22.36
CA THR A 611 -9.93 -27.22 -22.68
C THR A 611 -11.39 -27.59 -22.45
N LEU A 612 -12.24 -26.58 -22.20
CA LEU A 612 -13.69 -26.80 -22.09
C LEU A 612 -14.33 -27.21 -23.43
N GLU A 613 -13.70 -26.88 -24.56
CA GLU A 613 -14.10 -27.30 -25.92
C GLU A 613 -14.16 -28.82 -26.12
#